data_AF-A0A8I2DZQ2-F1
#
_entry.id   AF-A0A8I2DZQ2-F1
#
_cell.length_a   1.000
_cell.length_b   1.000
_cell.length_c   1.000
_cell.angle_alpha   90.00
_cell.angle_beta   90.00
_cell.angle_gamma   90.00
#
_symmetry.space_group_name_H-M   'P 1'
#
loop_
_entity.id
_entity.type
_entity.pdbx_description
1 polymer ?
#
loop_
_entity_poly.entity_id
_entity_poly.type
_entity_poly.pdbx_seq_one_letter_code
_entity_poly.pdbx_strand_id
1 'polypeptide(L)'
;MSTFREANIWIDICKSDAGIAGPPSAGVANLTSVAKCKSSGRLGALRSRGRRGRPRTTGRWVLAARQHRSGQDEDEPACSVERSLQVLGERWSFLVLREIFAGRHRFAEMQASLGIASNLLSARLKSLVAADVLCTRTYQEPGSRPRQSYHLTDSGRELRVVLLALQQWGDRHRARPSGPSVLRRTRGDGRCVHVGFVDDDGQAVSQNELLMVPNPSSVMSGCPGERPDAETSD
;
A
#
# COMPACT_ATOMS: atom_id res chain seq x y z
N MET A 1 -28.21 32.09 -1.09
CA MET A 1 -26.80 32.50 -1.01
C MET A 1 -26.22 32.08 0.34
N SER A 2 -25.71 30.85 0.43
CA SER A 2 -24.91 30.40 1.58
C SER A 2 -23.61 29.84 1.03
N THR A 3 -22.55 30.62 1.17
CA THR A 3 -21.22 30.36 0.65
C THR A 3 -20.47 29.39 1.57
N PHE A 4 -20.16 28.23 1.00
CA PHE A 4 -18.94 27.43 1.17
C PHE A 4 -18.03 27.79 2.37
N ARG A 5 -18.16 27.01 3.46
CA ARG A 5 -17.36 27.10 4.70
C ARG A 5 -16.36 25.95 4.82
N GLU A 6 -15.77 25.50 3.70
CA GLU A 6 -15.00 24.24 3.63
C GLU A 6 -13.47 24.39 3.80
N ALA A 7 -12.92 25.61 3.86
CA ALA A 7 -11.46 25.81 3.98
C ALA A 7 -10.92 25.82 5.43
N ASN A 8 -11.75 26.01 6.45
CA ASN A 8 -11.26 26.38 7.80
C ASN A 8 -11.19 25.27 8.86
N ILE A 9 -11.77 24.09 8.63
CA ILE A 9 -11.73 22.99 9.62
C ILE A 9 -10.29 22.52 9.94
N TRP A 10 -9.38 22.55 8.98
CA TRP A 10 -7.99 22.10 9.18
C TRP A 10 -7.12 23.13 9.90
N ILE A 11 -7.39 24.41 9.66
CA ILE A 11 -6.72 25.50 10.35
C ILE A 11 -7.08 25.45 11.84
N ASP A 12 -8.34 25.15 12.19
CA ASP A 12 -8.77 25.12 13.59
C ASP A 12 -8.19 23.94 14.37
N ILE A 13 -8.08 22.73 13.78
CA ILE A 13 -7.44 21.58 14.44
C ILE A 13 -5.94 21.80 14.65
N CYS A 14 -5.23 22.44 13.71
CA CYS A 14 -3.81 22.77 13.91
C CYS A 14 -3.60 24.00 14.81
N LYS A 15 -4.58 24.91 14.94
CA LYS A 15 -4.50 26.10 15.81
C LYS A 15 -4.85 25.83 17.27
N SER A 16 -5.68 24.84 17.59
CA SER A 16 -6.00 24.50 18.99
C SER A 16 -4.79 23.97 19.79
N ASP A 17 -3.70 23.56 19.13
CA ASP A 17 -2.45 23.14 19.77
C ASP A 17 -1.31 24.19 19.68
N ALA A 18 -1.59 25.40 19.18
CA ALA A 18 -0.58 26.44 18.96
C ALA A 18 -0.20 27.18 20.26
N GLY A 19 0.48 26.48 21.17
CA GLY A 19 1.05 27.01 22.41
C GLY A 19 2.58 26.90 22.50
N ILE A 20 3.30 26.70 21.40
CA ILE A 20 4.77 26.62 21.40
C ILE A 20 5.35 27.39 20.21
N ALA A 21 6.13 28.42 20.52
CA ALA A 21 6.83 29.30 19.58
C ALA A 21 7.86 28.54 18.73
N GLY A 22 7.90 28.80 17.42
CA GLY A 22 8.90 28.25 16.50
C GLY A 22 10.06 29.24 16.23
N PRO A 23 11.28 28.74 15.93
CA PRO A 23 12.35 29.53 15.32
C PRO A 23 12.49 29.25 13.81
N PRO A 24 13.29 30.07 13.08
CA PRO A 24 13.19 30.22 11.63
C PRO A 24 13.98 29.18 10.81
N SER A 25 13.58 29.12 9.54
CA SER A 25 14.02 28.30 8.41
C SER A 25 15.54 28.07 8.26
N ALA A 26 15.92 26.81 8.05
CA ALA A 26 17.18 26.44 7.40
C ALA A 26 17.05 25.10 6.63
N GLY A 27 17.45 25.14 5.35
CA GLY A 27 18.10 24.03 4.64
C GLY A 27 17.32 22.74 4.41
N VAL A 28 16.69 22.62 3.24
CA VAL A 28 16.27 21.32 2.69
C VAL A 28 17.54 20.55 2.30
N ALA A 29 17.98 19.64 3.16
CA ALA A 29 19.03 18.67 2.82
C ALA A 29 18.41 17.43 2.18
N ASN A 30 18.82 17.22 0.93
CA ASN A 30 18.48 16.10 0.07
C ASN A 30 18.89 14.76 0.71
N LEU A 31 18.00 13.77 0.74
CA LEU A 31 18.32 12.39 1.14
C LEU A 31 17.96 11.41 0.03
N THR A 32 18.73 11.45 -1.05
CA THR A 32 19.02 10.25 -1.83
C THR A 32 20.00 9.39 -1.04
N SER A 33 19.51 8.34 -0.38
CA SER A 33 20.33 7.15 -0.10
C SER A 33 19.46 5.92 0.03
N VAL A 34 19.31 5.23 -1.10
CA VAL A 34 18.78 3.87 -1.18
C VAL A 34 19.86 2.93 -0.65
N ALA A 35 19.70 2.45 0.58
CA ALA A 35 20.53 1.38 1.11
C ALA A 35 20.14 0.05 0.43
N LYS A 36 20.93 -0.32 -0.57
CA LYS A 36 20.89 -1.60 -1.28
C LYS A 36 21.26 -2.73 -0.32
N CYS A 37 20.34 -3.65 -0.05
CA CYS A 37 20.64 -4.88 0.68
C CYS A 37 21.49 -5.79 -0.22
N LYS A 38 22.82 -5.71 -0.10
CA LYS A 38 23.75 -6.64 -0.77
C LYS A 38 24.05 -7.81 0.15
N SER A 39 23.62 -9.00 -0.27
CA SER A 39 24.10 -10.27 0.26
C SER A 39 25.52 -10.54 -0.21
N SER A 40 26.49 -10.55 0.70
CA SER A 40 27.80 -11.13 0.43
C SER A 40 28.29 -11.83 1.68
N GLY A 41 28.06 -13.15 1.71
CA GLY A 41 28.73 -14.04 2.64
C GLY A 41 30.17 -14.33 2.18
N ARG A 42 31.07 -14.44 3.15
CA ARG A 42 32.23 -15.33 3.10
C ARG A 42 32.38 -15.97 4.48
N LEU A 43 32.17 -17.28 4.52
CA LEU A 43 32.55 -18.13 5.65
C LEU A 43 33.97 -18.64 5.41
N GLY A 44 34.75 -18.61 6.48
CA GLY A 44 36.05 -19.27 6.57
C GLY A 44 35.93 -20.79 6.49
N ALA A 45 36.98 -21.39 5.96
CA ALA A 45 37.15 -22.82 5.87
C ALA A 45 37.44 -23.44 7.25
N LEU A 46 36.81 -24.58 7.56
CA LEU A 46 37.44 -25.61 8.37
C LEU A 46 36.92 -26.99 7.97
N ARG A 47 37.88 -27.90 7.76
CA ARG A 47 37.69 -29.31 7.38
C ARG A 47 37.22 -30.15 8.57
N SER A 48 36.41 -31.17 8.33
CA SER A 48 36.76 -32.55 8.69
C SER A 48 35.77 -33.56 8.10
N ARG A 49 36.31 -34.77 7.89
CA ARG A 49 35.76 -35.93 7.20
C ARG A 49 34.72 -36.66 8.05
N GLY A 50 33.77 -37.34 7.42
CA GLY A 50 33.18 -38.54 8.05
C GLY A 50 31.79 -38.98 7.60
N ARG A 51 31.79 -40.04 6.79
CA ARG A 51 30.78 -41.10 6.67
C ARG A 51 29.50 -40.85 5.86
N ARG A 52 29.25 -41.88 5.04
CA ARG A 52 28.22 -42.07 4.03
C ARG A 52 26.88 -42.31 4.71
N GLY A 53 25.90 -41.49 4.39
CA GLY A 53 24.48 -41.73 4.64
C GLY A 53 23.71 -41.26 3.40
N ARG A 54 22.98 -42.18 2.78
CA ARG A 54 22.23 -41.98 1.54
C ARG A 54 20.95 -41.16 1.86
N PRO A 55 20.74 -39.94 1.34
CA PRO A 55 19.48 -39.25 1.56
C PRO A 55 18.49 -39.55 0.43
N ARG A 56 17.28 -39.98 0.82
CA ARG A 56 16.06 -39.90 0.01
C ARG A 56 15.64 -38.43 -0.08
N THR A 57 16.01 -37.73 -1.15
CA THR A 57 15.33 -36.47 -1.57
C THR A 57 14.01 -36.87 -2.22
N THR A 58 12.82 -36.60 -1.68
CA THR A 58 12.23 -35.36 -1.14
C THR A 58 12.35 -34.20 -2.11
N GLY A 59 11.19 -33.83 -2.69
CA GLY A 59 10.85 -32.44 -2.99
C GLY A 59 11.55 -31.80 -4.19
N ARG A 60 11.27 -32.28 -5.40
CA ARG A 60 11.37 -31.43 -6.59
C ARG A 60 10.23 -30.42 -6.55
N TRP A 61 10.38 -29.34 -5.78
CA TRP A 61 9.59 -28.12 -5.99
C TRP A 61 10.11 -27.52 -7.30
N VAL A 62 9.53 -27.98 -8.41
CA VAL A 62 9.63 -27.27 -9.67
C VAL A 62 9.20 -25.84 -9.37
N LEU A 63 10.12 -24.89 -9.59
CA LEU A 63 9.78 -23.50 -9.83
C LEU A 63 8.73 -23.54 -10.95
N ALA A 64 7.46 -23.45 -10.59
CA ALA A 64 6.40 -23.27 -11.55
C ALA A 64 6.68 -21.91 -12.18
N ALA A 65 7.28 -21.97 -13.36
CA ALA A 65 7.36 -20.87 -14.28
C ALA A 65 5.98 -20.21 -14.34
N ARG A 66 5.97 -18.88 -14.33
CA ARG A 66 4.81 -18.06 -14.68
C ARG A 66 4.31 -18.52 -16.03
N GLN A 67 3.36 -19.44 -16.03
CA GLN A 67 2.59 -19.74 -17.21
C GLN A 67 1.62 -18.57 -17.34
N HIS A 68 2.02 -17.56 -18.12
CA HIS A 68 1.09 -16.61 -18.70
C HIS A 68 0.05 -17.44 -19.46
N ARG A 69 -1.11 -17.64 -18.83
CA ARG A 69 -2.27 -18.27 -19.45
C ARG A 69 -2.89 -17.20 -20.33
N SER A 70 -2.48 -17.17 -21.59
CA SER A 70 -2.99 -16.30 -22.66
C SER A 70 -4.46 -16.62 -22.94
N GLY A 71 -5.35 -16.07 -22.13
CA GLY A 71 -6.80 -16.24 -22.22
C GLY A 71 -7.62 -15.65 -21.07
N GLN A 72 -7.07 -14.70 -20.30
CA GLN A 72 -7.77 -14.02 -19.19
C GLN A 72 -7.82 -12.50 -19.34
N ASP A 73 -7.35 -11.94 -20.46
CA ASP A 73 -7.25 -10.48 -20.63
C ASP A 73 -8.57 -9.83 -21.10
N GLU A 74 -9.54 -10.61 -21.58
CA GLU A 74 -10.83 -10.10 -22.11
C GLU A 74 -11.88 -9.79 -21.03
N ASP A 75 -11.72 -10.31 -19.81
CA ASP A 75 -12.62 -10.07 -18.67
C ASP A 75 -12.00 -9.15 -17.60
N GLU A 76 -10.77 -8.67 -17.80
CA GLU A 76 -10.11 -7.80 -16.84
C GLU A 76 -10.64 -6.35 -16.98
N PRO A 77 -11.13 -5.71 -15.90
CA PRO A 77 -11.73 -4.40 -16.02
C PRO A 77 -10.71 -3.39 -16.55
N ALA A 78 -11.11 -2.60 -17.54
CA ALA A 78 -10.25 -1.58 -18.16
C ALA A 78 -9.77 -0.54 -17.13
N CYS A 79 -10.58 -0.27 -16.10
CA CYS A 79 -10.30 0.70 -15.04
C CYS A 79 -9.31 0.16 -14.00
N SER A 80 -8.15 0.83 -13.86
CA SER A 80 -7.13 0.49 -12.86
C SER A 80 -7.63 0.59 -11.42
N VAL A 81 -8.59 1.47 -11.15
CA VAL A 81 -9.24 1.59 -9.84
C VAL A 81 -10.01 0.31 -9.52
N GLU A 82 -10.77 -0.22 -10.49
CA GLU A 82 -11.53 -1.44 -10.31
C GLU A 82 -10.62 -2.65 -10.07
N ARG A 83 -9.55 -2.80 -10.87
CA ARG A 83 -8.51 -3.83 -10.64
C ARG A 83 -7.89 -3.71 -9.25
N SER A 84 -7.61 -2.49 -8.79
CA SER A 84 -7.08 -2.26 -7.44
C SER A 84 -8.08 -2.67 -6.35
N LEU A 85 -9.38 -2.43 -6.56
CA LEU A 85 -10.45 -2.79 -5.62
C LEU A 85 -10.68 -4.30 -5.52
N GLN A 86 -10.35 -5.09 -6.55
CA GLN A 86 -10.39 -6.56 -6.44
C GLN A 86 -9.41 -7.08 -5.38
N VAL A 87 -8.30 -6.37 -5.13
CA VAL A 87 -7.31 -6.71 -4.10
C VAL A 87 -7.59 -5.97 -2.78
N LEU A 88 -7.87 -4.67 -2.85
CA LEU A 88 -7.91 -3.77 -1.70
C LEU A 88 -9.32 -3.48 -1.17
N GLY A 89 -10.36 -3.77 -1.97
CA GLY A 89 -11.74 -3.40 -1.69
C GLY A 89 -12.37 -4.20 -0.54
N GLU A 90 -11.71 -5.25 -0.05
CA GLU A 90 -12.21 -5.95 1.12
C GLU A 90 -11.87 -5.19 2.42
N ARG A 91 -12.87 -5.13 3.32
CA ARG A 91 -12.85 -4.34 4.57
C ARG A 91 -11.56 -4.46 5.38
N TRP A 92 -10.97 -5.65 5.45
CA TRP A 92 -9.83 -5.93 6.30
C TRP A 92 -8.49 -5.58 5.65
N SER A 93 -8.42 -5.38 4.33
CA SER A 93 -7.16 -5.09 3.64
C SER A 93 -6.47 -3.85 4.21
N PHE A 94 -7.17 -2.71 4.29
CA PHE A 94 -6.59 -1.48 4.87
C PHE A 94 -6.36 -1.55 6.37
N LEU A 95 -7.16 -2.34 7.11
CA LEU A 95 -6.95 -2.53 8.54
C LEU A 95 -5.68 -3.34 8.79
N VAL A 96 -5.45 -4.44 8.07
CA VAL A 96 -4.22 -5.22 8.14
C VAL A 96 -3.01 -4.37 7.77
N LEU A 97 -3.10 -3.59 6.68
CA LEU A 97 -2.01 -2.69 6.27
C LEU A 97 -1.70 -1.65 7.37
N ARG A 98 -2.72 -1.09 8.03
CA ARG A 98 -2.55 -0.17 9.16
C ARG A 98 -1.75 -0.81 10.30
N GLU A 99 -2.02 -2.07 10.64
CA GLU A 99 -1.27 -2.77 11.68
C GLU A 99 0.21 -2.96 11.28
N ILE A 100 0.47 -3.32 10.03
CA ILE A 100 1.83 -3.54 9.52
C ILE A 100 2.60 -2.21 9.46
N PHE A 101 1.99 -1.11 9.04
CA PHE A 101 2.60 0.22 9.12
C PHE A 101 2.89 0.66 10.56
N ALA A 102 2.10 0.18 11.53
CA ALA A 102 2.35 0.38 12.95
C ALA A 102 3.37 -0.61 13.55
N GLY A 103 4.04 -1.43 12.72
CA GLY A 103 5.12 -2.34 13.14
C GLY A 103 4.65 -3.72 13.63
N ARG A 104 3.36 -4.06 13.47
CA ARG A 104 2.85 -5.40 13.83
C ARG A 104 3.00 -6.33 12.65
N HIS A 105 3.98 -7.23 12.75
CA HIS A 105 4.35 -8.14 11.66
C HIS A 105 3.90 -9.58 11.90
N ARG A 106 3.49 -9.93 13.13
CA ARG A 106 3.12 -11.30 13.49
C ARG A 106 1.61 -11.49 13.44
N PHE A 107 1.18 -12.70 13.04
CA PHE A 107 -0.24 -13.06 12.93
C PHE A 107 -1.02 -12.79 14.23
N ALA A 108 -0.47 -13.24 15.36
CA ALA A 108 -1.12 -13.10 16.67
C ALA A 108 -1.28 -11.63 17.09
N GLU A 109 -0.30 -10.76 16.78
CA GLU A 109 -0.36 -9.33 17.08
C GLU A 109 -1.48 -8.65 16.29
N MET A 110 -1.56 -8.94 14.99
CA MET A 110 -2.61 -8.41 14.12
C MET A 110 -3.98 -8.94 14.53
N GLN A 111 -4.10 -10.23 14.85
CA GLN A 111 -5.35 -10.82 15.28
C GLN A 111 -5.86 -10.19 16.57
N ALA A 112 -4.99 -10.06 17.59
CA ALA A 112 -5.34 -9.47 18.87
C ALA A 112 -5.75 -8.00 18.74
N SER A 113 -5.03 -7.24 17.91
CA SER A 113 -5.31 -5.81 17.70
C SER A 113 -6.60 -5.55 16.90
N LEU A 114 -6.89 -6.39 15.90
CA LEU A 114 -8.05 -6.21 15.02
C LEU A 114 -9.34 -6.87 15.54
N GLY A 115 -9.23 -7.84 16.46
CA GLY A 115 -10.38 -8.65 16.91
C GLY A 115 -11.00 -9.50 15.78
N ILE A 116 -10.23 -9.79 14.74
CA ILE A 116 -10.68 -10.50 13.54
C ILE A 116 -10.63 -12.03 13.75
N ALA A 117 -11.58 -12.75 13.14
CA ALA A 117 -11.54 -14.21 13.10
C ALA A 117 -10.28 -14.72 12.38
N SER A 118 -9.67 -15.79 12.89
CA SER A 118 -8.38 -16.31 12.41
C SER A 118 -8.44 -16.77 10.95
N ASN A 119 -9.54 -17.40 10.54
CA ASN A 119 -9.77 -17.83 9.17
C ASN A 119 -9.79 -16.65 8.19
N LEU A 120 -10.46 -15.56 8.56
CA LEU A 120 -10.57 -14.36 7.74
C LEU A 120 -9.23 -13.63 7.65
N LEU A 121 -8.52 -13.47 8.76
CA LEU A 121 -7.17 -12.90 8.73
C LEU A 121 -6.22 -13.72 7.86
N SER A 122 -6.26 -15.04 7.99
CA SER A 122 -5.45 -15.95 7.17
C SER A 122 -5.77 -15.80 5.67
N ALA A 123 -7.05 -15.77 5.30
CA ALA A 123 -7.47 -15.55 3.92
C ALA A 123 -6.96 -14.20 3.37
N ARG A 124 -7.06 -13.13 4.17
CA ARG A 124 -6.62 -11.79 3.75
C ARG A 124 -5.12 -11.67 3.60
N LEU A 125 -4.36 -12.20 4.55
CA LEU A 125 -2.89 -12.22 4.45
C LEU A 125 -2.43 -13.01 3.23
N LYS A 126 -3.06 -14.17 2.93
CA LYS A 126 -2.76 -14.94 1.72
C LYS A 126 -3.07 -14.14 0.45
N SER A 127 -4.21 -13.46 0.40
CA SER A 127 -4.61 -12.63 -0.75
C SER A 127 -3.63 -11.49 -0.99
N LEU A 128 -3.22 -10.78 0.07
CA LEU A 128 -2.26 -9.68 -0.02
C LEU A 128 -0.85 -10.16 -0.40
N VAL A 129 -0.46 -11.36 0.02
CA VAL A 129 0.80 -11.98 -0.43
C VAL A 129 0.73 -12.39 -1.89
N ALA A 130 -0.39 -12.97 -2.33
CA ALA A 130 -0.59 -13.36 -3.73
C ALA A 130 -0.58 -12.16 -4.69
N ALA A 131 -1.09 -11.00 -4.23
CA ALA A 131 -1.09 -9.75 -4.98
C ALA A 131 0.23 -8.95 -4.87
N ASP A 132 1.31 -9.55 -4.34
CA ASP A 132 2.61 -8.90 -4.13
C ASP A 132 2.55 -7.63 -3.27
N VAL A 133 1.52 -7.46 -2.43
CA VAL A 133 1.44 -6.34 -1.47
C VAL A 133 2.26 -6.64 -0.21
N LEU A 134 2.27 -7.92 0.18
CA LEU A 134 3.01 -8.44 1.32
C LEU A 134 3.95 -9.57 0.89
N CYS A 135 5.05 -9.72 1.61
CA CYS A 135 5.90 -10.90 1.56
C CYS A 135 6.01 -11.54 2.94
N THR A 136 6.26 -12.84 2.97
CA THR A 136 6.46 -13.59 4.21
C THR A 136 7.95 -13.74 4.50
N ARG A 137 8.32 -13.61 5.77
CA ARG A 137 9.67 -13.90 6.27
C ARG A 137 9.57 -14.92 7.39
N THR A 138 10.36 -15.98 7.28
CA THR A 138 10.49 -16.97 8.35
C THR A 138 11.40 -16.39 9.43
N TYR A 139 10.94 -16.45 10.67
CA TYR A 139 11.74 -16.13 11.84
C TYR A 139 11.66 -17.29 12.84
N GLN A 140 12.67 -17.41 13.68
CA GLN A 140 12.71 -18.44 14.71
C GLN A 140 13.28 -17.81 15.98
N GLU A 141 12.48 -17.81 17.03
CA GLU A 141 12.97 -17.49 18.37
C GLU A 141 13.75 -18.70 18.92
N PRO A 142 14.83 -18.50 19.69
CA PRO A 142 15.60 -19.59 20.28
C PRO A 142 14.69 -20.58 21.04
N GLY A 143 14.81 -21.88 20.74
CA GLY A 143 13.98 -22.92 21.36
C GLY A 143 12.55 -23.05 20.83
N SER A 144 12.12 -22.21 19.88
CA SER A 144 10.77 -22.24 19.29
C SER A 144 10.75 -22.80 17.87
N ARG A 145 9.56 -23.20 17.41
CA ARG A 145 9.33 -23.58 16.01
C ARG A 145 9.44 -22.35 15.10
N PRO A 146 9.90 -22.51 13.85
CA PRO A 146 9.86 -21.44 12.85
C PRO A 146 8.45 -20.90 12.68
N ARG A 147 8.32 -19.57 12.65
CA ARG A 147 7.06 -18.84 12.47
C ARG A 147 7.19 -17.88 11.30
N GLN A 148 6.06 -17.45 10.76
CA GLN A 148 6.02 -16.46 9.68
C GLN A 148 5.72 -15.07 10.22
N SER A 149 6.33 -14.07 9.59
CA SER A 149 6.06 -12.66 9.76
C SER A 149 5.76 -12.03 8.39
N TYR A 150 4.93 -10.98 8.37
CA TYR A 150 4.43 -10.35 7.15
C TYR A 150 5.03 -8.95 7.02
N HIS A 151 5.56 -8.65 5.83
CA HIS A 151 6.31 -7.43 5.54
C HIS A 151 5.81 -6.81 4.24
N LEU A 152 5.82 -5.49 4.15
CA LEU A 152 5.46 -4.79 2.92
C LEU A 152 6.50 -5.03 1.83
N THR A 153 6.03 -5.26 0.62
CA THR A 153 6.83 -5.15 -0.62
C THR A 153 6.98 -3.67 -1.01
N ASP A 154 7.58 -3.39 -2.17
CA ASP A 154 7.62 -2.03 -2.70
C ASP A 154 6.21 -1.52 -3.02
N SER A 155 5.38 -2.31 -3.72
CA SER A 155 3.99 -1.95 -4.01
C SER A 155 3.16 -1.75 -2.74
N GLY A 156 3.38 -2.58 -1.71
CA GLY A 156 2.70 -2.42 -0.41
C GLY A 156 3.09 -1.14 0.32
N ARG A 157 4.34 -0.66 0.18
CA ARG A 157 4.78 0.62 0.76
C ARG A 157 4.06 1.81 0.14
N GLU A 158 3.80 1.77 -1.17
CA GLU A 158 3.10 2.83 -1.90
C GLU A 158 1.67 3.04 -1.39
N LEU A 159 1.00 1.97 -0.92
CA LEU A 159 -0.35 2.05 -0.34
C LEU A 159 -0.45 2.90 0.93
N ARG A 160 0.66 3.35 1.51
CA ARG A 160 0.64 4.28 2.65
C ARG A 160 -0.12 5.56 2.30
N VAL A 161 0.04 6.09 1.09
CA VAL A 161 -0.65 7.33 0.69
C VAL A 161 -2.17 7.13 0.65
N VAL A 162 -2.62 5.98 0.14
CA VAL A 162 -4.04 5.62 0.07
C VAL A 162 -4.63 5.47 1.48
N LEU A 163 -3.91 4.78 2.37
CA LEU A 163 -4.33 4.63 3.77
C LEU A 163 -4.46 5.99 4.47
N LEU A 164 -3.51 6.91 4.25
CA LEU A 164 -3.55 8.24 4.84
C LEU A 164 -4.65 9.13 4.21
N ALA A 165 -4.96 8.95 2.92
CA ALA A 165 -6.08 9.62 2.28
C ALA A 165 -7.42 9.18 2.88
N LEU A 166 -7.61 7.87 3.07
CA LEU A 166 -8.78 7.30 3.77
C LEU A 166 -8.89 7.84 5.19
N GLN A 167 -7.76 7.90 5.91
CA GLN A 167 -7.72 8.46 7.26
C GLN A 167 -8.12 9.93 7.25
N GLN A 168 -7.55 10.76 6.36
CA GLN A 168 -7.85 12.18 6.25
C GLN A 168 -9.34 12.44 5.96
N TRP A 169 -9.94 11.64 5.08
CA TRP A 169 -11.39 11.70 4.84
C TRP A 169 -12.18 11.30 6.09
N GLY A 170 -11.78 10.23 6.77
CA GLY A 170 -12.42 9.77 8.00
C GLY A 170 -12.32 10.78 9.15
N ASP A 171 -11.16 11.39 9.34
CA ASP A 171 -10.93 12.43 10.35
C ASP A 171 -11.87 13.62 10.14
N ARG A 172 -12.20 13.94 8.88
CA ARG A 172 -13.07 15.06 8.51
C ARG A 172 -14.56 14.74 8.59
N HIS A 173 -14.97 13.59 8.07
CA HIS A 173 -16.39 13.27 7.87
C HIS A 173 -16.93 12.28 8.90
N ARG A 174 -16.05 11.62 9.65
CA ARG A 174 -16.35 10.62 10.69
C ARG A 174 -15.57 10.94 11.97
N ALA A 175 -15.47 12.23 12.28
CA ALA A 175 -14.74 12.73 13.43
C ALA A 175 -15.28 12.14 14.73
N ARG A 176 -14.37 11.76 15.63
CA ARG A 176 -14.69 11.44 17.02
C ARG A 176 -14.61 12.71 17.85
N PRO A 177 -15.35 12.81 18.97
CA PRO A 177 -15.20 13.93 19.91
C PRO A 177 -13.76 14.13 20.40
N SER A 178 -12.99 13.04 20.50
CA SER A 178 -11.58 13.05 20.89
C SER A 178 -10.61 13.47 19.77
N GLY A 179 -11.10 13.79 18.56
CA GLY A 179 -10.28 14.08 17.40
C GLY A 179 -9.68 12.85 16.69
N PRO A 180 -8.77 13.05 15.72
CA PRO A 180 -8.10 12.00 14.95
C PRO A 180 -7.34 11.01 15.83
N SER A 181 -7.38 9.73 15.49
CA SER A 181 -6.64 8.70 16.24
C SER A 181 -5.12 8.73 16.00
N VAL A 182 -4.67 9.33 14.89
CA VAL A 182 -3.25 9.50 14.55
C VAL A 182 -3.06 10.86 13.87
N LEU A 183 -2.11 11.65 14.35
CA LEU A 183 -1.74 12.92 13.72
C LEU A 183 -0.65 12.70 12.67
N ARG A 184 -0.85 13.29 11.49
CA ARG A 184 0.15 13.31 10.41
C ARG A 184 1.05 14.54 10.61
N ARG A 185 2.34 14.28 10.85
CA ARG A 185 3.32 15.29 11.22
C ARG A 185 4.65 15.03 10.51
N THR A 186 5.35 16.08 10.10
CA THR A 186 6.73 15.98 9.60
C THR A 186 7.65 15.48 10.73
N ARG A 187 8.70 14.72 10.38
CA ARG A 187 9.63 14.18 11.37
C ARG A 187 10.50 15.26 12.03
N GLY A 188 10.88 16.30 11.29
CA GLY A 188 11.84 17.30 11.76
C GLY A 188 11.21 18.39 12.63
N ASP A 189 10.12 18.99 12.17
CA ASP A 189 9.54 20.21 12.76
C ASP A 189 8.09 20.05 13.24
N GLY A 190 7.51 18.85 13.13
CA GLY A 190 6.17 18.56 13.65
C GLY A 190 5.05 19.35 12.95
N ARG A 191 5.26 19.87 11.74
CA ARG A 191 4.19 20.53 10.97
C ARG A 191 3.13 19.53 10.53
N CYS A 192 1.88 20.00 10.45
CA CYS A 192 0.75 19.23 9.95
C CYS A 192 1.01 18.76 8.51
N VAL A 193 0.75 17.48 8.21
CA VAL A 193 0.88 16.90 6.87
C VAL A 193 -0.48 16.42 6.38
N HIS A 194 -0.81 16.76 5.13
CA HIS A 194 -2.04 16.38 4.46
C HIS A 194 -1.74 15.63 3.17
N VAL A 195 -2.66 14.75 2.77
CA VAL A 195 -2.61 14.13 1.45
C VAL A 195 -3.23 15.10 0.43
N GLY A 196 -2.54 15.32 -0.68
CA GLY A 196 -2.95 16.19 -1.78
C GLY A 196 -2.31 15.75 -3.10
N PHE A 197 -2.62 16.48 -4.17
CA PHE A 197 -2.02 16.27 -5.49
C PHE A 197 -0.69 17.02 -5.60
N VAL A 198 0.25 16.43 -6.32
CA VAL A 198 1.58 16.97 -6.55
C VAL A 198 1.93 16.77 -8.02
N ASP A 199 2.48 17.79 -8.67
CA ASP A 199 2.94 17.71 -10.06
C ASP A 199 4.38 17.14 -10.17
N ASP A 200 4.89 17.05 -11.39
CA ASP A 200 6.22 16.51 -11.67
C ASP A 200 7.36 17.35 -11.07
N ASP A 201 7.11 18.64 -10.78
CA ASP A 201 8.05 19.56 -10.15
C ASP A 201 7.94 19.56 -8.61
N GLY A 202 7.08 18.71 -8.06
CA GLY A 202 6.88 18.59 -6.63
C GLY A 202 6.00 19.69 -6.03
N GLN A 203 5.32 20.49 -6.85
CA GLN A 203 4.41 21.54 -6.38
C GLN A 203 3.05 20.97 -6.05
N ALA A 204 2.43 21.49 -5.00
CA ALA A 204 1.08 21.10 -4.61
C ALA A 204 0.06 21.63 -5.63
N VAL A 205 -0.80 20.75 -6.12
CA VAL A 205 -1.86 21.07 -7.08
C VAL A 205 -3.23 21.05 -6.39
N SER A 206 -4.02 22.08 -6.63
CA SER A 206 -5.39 22.15 -6.09
C SER A 206 -6.33 21.18 -6.80
N GLN A 207 -7.34 20.66 -6.09
CA GLN A 207 -8.35 19.78 -6.73
C GLN A 207 -9.09 20.48 -7.89
N ASN A 208 -9.25 21.80 -7.82
CA ASN A 208 -9.93 22.58 -8.87
C ASN A 208 -9.06 22.81 -10.11
N GLU A 209 -7.75 22.63 -9.99
CA GLU A 209 -6.78 22.76 -11.09
C GLU A 209 -6.47 21.39 -11.72
N LEU A 210 -6.88 20.29 -11.07
CA LEU A 210 -6.70 18.94 -11.57
C LEU A 210 -7.69 18.64 -12.71
N LEU A 211 -7.14 18.28 -13.86
CA LEU A 211 -7.91 17.78 -15.00
C LEU A 211 -7.66 16.30 -15.21
N MET A 212 -8.74 15.50 -15.21
CA MET A 212 -8.69 14.08 -15.55
C MET A 212 -8.90 13.92 -17.05
N VAL A 213 -7.81 13.67 -17.78
CA VAL A 213 -7.85 13.48 -19.23
C VAL A 213 -7.79 11.98 -19.56
N PRO A 214 -8.71 11.44 -20.39
CA PRO A 214 -8.62 10.05 -20.84
C PRO A 214 -7.30 9.80 -21.57
N ASN A 215 -6.69 8.63 -21.35
CA ASN A 215 -5.50 8.25 -22.09
C ASN A 215 -5.87 8.00 -23.57
N PRO A 216 -5.28 8.70 -24.56
CA PRO A 216 -5.59 8.51 -25.98
C PRO A 216 -5.38 7.05 -26.44
N SER A 217 -4.41 6.34 -25.87
CA SER A 217 -4.17 4.93 -26.17
C SER A 217 -5.23 3.98 -25.58
N SER A 218 -6.05 4.45 -24.62
CA SER A 218 -7.14 3.67 -24.03
C SER A 218 -8.47 3.82 -24.79
N VAL A 219 -8.66 4.94 -25.49
CA VAL A 219 -9.87 5.19 -26.31
C VAL A 219 -9.80 4.54 -27.68
N MET A 220 -8.60 4.27 -28.21
CA MET A 220 -8.41 3.59 -29.51
C MET A 220 -8.68 2.07 -29.47
N SER A 221 -8.81 1.47 -28.27
CA SER A 221 -9.12 0.05 -28.09
C SER A 221 -10.62 -0.25 -28.01
N GLY A 222 -11.48 0.78 -28.09
CA GLY A 222 -12.92 0.60 -28.33
C GLY A 222 -13.17 0.45 -29.83
N CYS A 223 -13.52 -0.75 -30.28
CA CYS A 223 -13.70 -1.05 -31.71
C CYS A 223 -14.77 -0.18 -32.41
N PRO A 224 -14.58 0.07 -33.73
CA PRO A 224 -15.48 0.83 -34.58
C PRO A 224 -16.76 0.03 -34.86
N GLY A 225 -17.91 0.63 -34.61
CA GLY A 225 -19.20 -0.03 -34.76
C GLY A 225 -20.39 0.93 -34.86
N GLU A 226 -20.20 2.14 -35.38
CA GLU A 226 -21.34 2.93 -35.88
C GLU A 226 -21.72 2.32 -37.25
N ARG A 227 -22.77 1.50 -37.30
CA ARG A 227 -23.39 1.16 -38.60
C ARG A 227 -24.10 2.42 -39.07
N PRO A 228 -23.86 2.93 -40.29
CA PRO A 228 -24.75 3.94 -40.85
C PRO A 228 -26.13 3.30 -41.01
N ASP A 229 -27.14 3.95 -40.46
CA ASP A 229 -28.54 3.55 -40.60
C ASP A 229 -28.87 3.39 -42.08
N ALA A 230 -29.33 2.19 -42.44
CA ALA A 230 -29.81 1.90 -43.78
C ALA A 230 -31.02 2.79 -44.06
N GLU A 231 -30.94 3.57 -45.14
CA GLU A 231 -32.08 4.18 -45.81
C GLU A 231 -33.18 3.14 -46.00
N THR A 232 -34.27 3.28 -45.25
CA THR A 232 -35.53 2.63 -45.63
C THR A 232 -36.19 3.54 -46.66
N SER A 233 -35.97 3.21 -47.93
CA SER A 233 -36.80 3.68 -49.02
C SER A 233 -38.06 2.83 -49.05
N ASP A 234 -39.21 3.43 -48.73
CA ASP A 234 -40.53 3.15 -49.34
C ASP A 234 -41.49 4.30 -49.04
#